data_AF-J2X424-F1
#
_entry.id   AF-J2X424-F1
#
_cell.length_a   1.000
_cell.length_b   1.000
_cell.length_c   1.000
_cell.angle_alpha   90.00
_cell.angle_beta   90.00
_cell.angle_gamma   90.00
#
_symmetry.space_group_name_H-M   'P 1'
#
loop_
_entity.id
_entity.type
_entity.pdbx_description
1 polymer ?
#
loop_
_entity_poly.entity_id
_entity_poly.type
_entity_poly.pdbx_seq_one_letter_code
_entity_poly.pdbx_strand_id
1 'polypeptide(L)'
;MGLACDFMELITAPTVVMADHPNLQDHLRRELEWEFSQGPVDLMYVRSLVSSPRLRSLFVRAFSHSALAEAGDTFLDSRTLLADYPQKTMAISLTNYLLLEGAVEVVDEYSPNDPSLMKLQVWPYEPGDLNEFAMAVAVALSYTPAELMAESRISAAIDDLVSEWGYYTDEF
;
A
#
# COMPACT_ATOMS: atom_id res chain seq x y z
N MET A 1 22.12 -24.38 39.66
CA MET A 1 21.50 -25.06 38.50
C MET A 1 20.10 -24.49 38.33
N GLY A 2 20.02 -23.25 37.85
CA GLY A 2 18.80 -22.43 37.72
C GLY A 2 19.13 -21.22 36.86
N LEU A 3 19.94 -21.48 35.83
CA LEU A 3 20.58 -20.51 34.94
C LEU A 3 19.57 -20.10 33.88
N ALA A 4 19.38 -18.80 33.73
CA ALA A 4 19.43 -18.13 32.43
C ALA A 4 18.38 -18.49 31.35
N CYS A 5 17.38 -19.34 31.60
CA CYS A 5 16.32 -19.61 30.63
C CYS A 5 15.21 -18.55 30.59
N ASP A 6 15.00 -17.80 31.67
CA ASP A 6 13.86 -16.86 31.77
C ASP A 6 14.17 -15.42 31.31
N PHE A 7 15.34 -15.16 30.72
CA PHE A 7 15.74 -13.81 30.28
C PHE A 7 16.10 -13.72 28.80
N MET A 8 15.78 -14.76 28.03
CA MET A 8 16.12 -14.90 26.60
C MET A 8 14.93 -15.15 25.68
N GLU A 9 13.69 -14.87 26.12
CA GLU A 9 12.75 -14.21 25.20
C GLU A 9 13.21 -12.76 25.07
N LEU A 10 14.31 -12.56 24.34
CA LEU A 10 14.49 -11.34 23.59
C LEU A 10 13.19 -11.20 22.82
N ILE A 11 12.35 -10.24 23.21
CA ILE A 11 11.29 -9.71 22.37
C ILE A 11 12.02 -9.33 21.08
N THR A 12 12.05 -10.24 20.11
CA THR A 12 12.45 -9.92 18.75
C THR A 12 11.42 -8.90 18.33
N ALA A 13 11.81 -7.63 18.35
CA ALA A 13 10.99 -6.59 17.78
C ALA A 13 10.58 -7.08 16.39
N PRO A 14 9.27 -7.08 16.06
CA PRO A 14 8.84 -7.54 14.76
C PRO A 14 9.63 -6.80 13.70
N THR A 15 10.23 -7.56 12.78
CA THR A 15 11.04 -6.97 11.73
C THR A 15 10.08 -6.35 10.74
N VAL A 16 10.14 -5.03 10.58
CA VAL A 16 9.34 -4.34 9.57
C VAL A 16 9.80 -4.82 8.19
N VAL A 17 8.86 -5.30 7.38
CA VAL A 17 9.09 -5.78 6.03
C VAL A 17 8.47 -4.84 5.00
N MET A 18 8.78 -5.08 3.72
CA MET A 18 8.13 -4.44 2.59
C MET A 18 7.00 -5.34 2.06
N ALA A 19 6.07 -4.82 1.26
CA ALA A 19 4.96 -5.65 0.78
C ALA A 19 5.40 -6.69 -0.28
N ASP A 20 6.59 -6.56 -0.87
CA ASP A 20 7.21 -7.59 -1.72
C ASP A 20 7.86 -8.73 -0.91
N HIS A 21 7.71 -8.75 0.41
CA HIS A 21 8.19 -9.86 1.24
C HIS A 21 7.58 -11.20 0.77
N PRO A 22 8.42 -12.24 0.54
CA PRO A 22 7.93 -13.55 0.14
C PRO A 22 6.90 -14.10 1.13
N ASN A 23 5.75 -14.56 0.63
CA ASN A 23 4.65 -15.07 1.45
C ASN A 23 4.19 -14.06 2.52
N LEU A 24 4.07 -12.77 2.17
CA LEU A 24 3.62 -11.70 3.08
C LEU A 24 2.39 -12.10 3.89
N GLN A 25 1.42 -12.78 3.28
CA GLN A 25 0.21 -13.23 3.97
C GLN A 25 0.52 -14.18 5.14
N ASP A 26 1.33 -15.21 4.91
CA ASP A 26 1.71 -16.17 5.95
C ASP A 26 2.56 -15.50 7.04
N HIS A 27 3.42 -14.57 6.64
CA HIS A 27 4.20 -13.77 7.57
C HIS A 27 3.26 -12.98 8.51
N LEU A 28 2.32 -12.20 7.97
CA LEU A 28 1.37 -11.43 8.77
C LEU A 28 0.46 -12.31 9.62
N ARG A 29 0.03 -13.47 9.12
CA ARG A 29 -0.77 -14.44 9.89
C ARG A 29 -0.04 -14.95 11.12
N ARG A 30 1.28 -15.12 11.02
CA ARG A 30 2.12 -15.57 12.14
C ARG A 30 2.43 -14.44 13.10
N GLU A 31 2.80 -13.26 12.61
CA GLU A 31 3.12 -12.12 13.48
C GLU A 31 1.87 -11.59 14.22
N LEU A 32 0.68 -11.75 13.64
CA LEU A 32 -0.60 -11.30 14.20
C LEU A 32 -1.51 -12.46 14.66
N GLU A 33 -0.92 -13.61 15.01
CA GLU A 33 -1.67 -14.82 15.37
C GLU A 33 -2.63 -14.56 16.54
N TRP A 34 -2.18 -13.80 17.54
CA TRP A 34 -3.00 -13.46 18.69
C TRP A 34 -4.18 -12.57 18.31
N GLU A 35 -3.95 -11.52 17.52
CA GLU A 35 -5.00 -10.60 17.05
C GLU A 35 -6.05 -11.34 16.23
N PHE A 36 -5.62 -12.23 15.31
CA PHE A 36 -6.53 -13.06 14.53
C PHE A 36 -7.37 -14.02 15.38
N SER A 37 -6.85 -14.45 16.54
CA SER A 37 -7.62 -15.28 17.48
C SER A 37 -8.76 -14.52 18.16
N GLN A 38 -8.70 -13.18 18.16
CA GLN A 38 -9.74 -12.31 18.74
C GLN A 38 -10.80 -11.87 17.72
N GLY A 39 -10.53 -12.00 16.41
CA GLY A 39 -11.45 -11.60 15.34
C GLY A 39 -10.72 -11.02 14.13
N PRO A 40 -11.42 -10.23 13.30
CA PRO A 40 -10.76 -9.42 12.26
C PRO A 40 -9.69 -8.51 12.86
N VAL A 41 -8.61 -8.26 12.11
CA VAL A 41 -7.45 -7.52 12.59
C VAL A 41 -7.42 -6.10 12.02
N ASP A 42 -7.21 -5.13 12.89
CA ASP A 42 -7.07 -3.74 12.48
C ASP A 42 -5.81 -3.57 11.60
N LEU A 43 -5.99 -2.96 10.42
CA LEU A 43 -4.92 -2.67 9.49
C LEU A 43 -3.82 -1.77 10.10
N MET A 44 -4.10 -1.05 11.19
CA MET A 44 -3.10 -0.34 11.99
C MET A 44 -2.00 -1.26 12.52
N TYR A 45 -2.29 -2.51 12.86
CA TYR A 45 -1.25 -3.47 13.22
C TYR A 45 -0.36 -3.81 12.03
N VAL A 46 -0.94 -3.95 10.83
CA VAL A 46 -0.17 -4.17 9.60
C VAL A 46 0.74 -2.98 9.30
N ARG A 47 0.31 -1.73 9.56
CA ARG A 47 1.16 -0.53 9.45
C ARG A 47 2.41 -0.56 10.33
N SER A 48 2.40 -1.34 11.42
CA SER A 48 3.57 -1.51 12.29
C SER A 48 4.52 -2.61 11.83
N LEU A 49 4.08 -3.48 10.92
CA LEU A 49 4.83 -4.62 10.39
C LEU A 49 5.27 -4.45 8.94
N VAL A 50 4.55 -3.66 8.17
CA VAL A 50 4.78 -3.47 6.74
C VAL A 50 4.96 -1.97 6.45
N SER A 51 6.09 -1.64 5.84
CA SER A 51 6.38 -0.27 5.43
C SER A 51 5.55 0.15 4.21
N SER A 52 5.20 1.43 4.16
CA SER A 52 4.56 2.02 2.98
C SER A 52 5.44 1.82 1.74
N PRO A 53 4.88 1.41 0.60
CA PRO A 53 5.65 1.33 -0.64
C PRO A 53 5.94 2.71 -1.23
N ARG A 54 5.22 3.75 -0.81
CA ARG A 54 5.19 5.03 -1.53
C ARG A 54 6.39 5.90 -1.15
N LEU A 55 7.45 5.84 -1.96
CA LEU A 55 8.62 6.71 -1.81
C LEU A 55 8.31 8.15 -2.23
N ARG A 56 7.53 8.30 -3.32
CA ARG A 56 7.16 9.59 -3.90
C ARG A 56 5.85 9.50 -4.65
N SER A 57 5.10 10.60 -4.69
CA SER A 57 3.94 10.80 -5.56
C SER A 57 4.15 12.03 -6.43
N LEU A 58 3.75 11.95 -7.70
CA LEU A 58 3.87 13.02 -8.68
C LEU A 58 2.59 13.09 -9.52
N PHE A 59 2.23 14.28 -9.99
CA PHE A 59 1.32 14.41 -11.13
C PHE A 59 2.14 14.52 -12.40
N VAL A 60 1.80 13.69 -13.39
CA VAL A 60 2.54 13.59 -14.64
C VAL A 60 1.59 13.56 -15.82
N ARG A 61 2.05 13.97 -17.00
CA ARG A 61 1.29 13.72 -18.23
C ARG A 61 1.12 12.23 -18.42
N ALA A 62 -0.12 11.79 -18.63
CA ALA A 62 -0.47 10.38 -18.73
C ALA A 62 0.33 9.71 -19.86
N PHE A 63 0.91 8.56 -19.56
CA PHE A 63 1.68 7.75 -20.49
C PHE A 63 1.43 6.27 -20.22
N SER A 64 1.81 5.42 -21.18
CA SER A 64 1.74 3.97 -21.06
C SER A 64 3.13 3.38 -21.01
N HIS A 65 3.36 2.43 -20.09
CA HIS A 65 4.60 1.70 -19.97
C HIS A 65 4.32 0.33 -19.34
N SER A 66 5.04 -0.71 -19.74
CA SER A 66 4.76 -2.09 -19.28
C SER A 66 5.05 -2.31 -17.80
N ALA A 67 5.86 -1.44 -17.18
CA ALA A 67 6.15 -1.45 -15.74
C ALA A 67 5.17 -0.62 -14.89
N LEU A 68 4.11 -0.08 -15.49
CA LEU A 68 3.05 0.57 -14.72
C LEU A 68 2.06 -0.46 -14.21
N ALA A 69 1.74 -0.42 -12.92
CA ALA A 69 0.63 -1.15 -12.33
C ALA A 69 -0.41 -0.19 -11.77
N GLU A 70 -1.68 -0.57 -11.76
CA GLU A 70 -2.75 0.20 -11.12
C GLU A 70 -2.50 0.28 -9.62
N ALA A 71 -2.59 1.46 -9.02
CA ALA A 71 -2.40 1.66 -7.58
C ALA A 71 -3.37 2.73 -7.06
N GLY A 72 -3.38 2.96 -5.74
CA GLY A 72 -4.23 3.98 -5.11
C GLY A 72 -5.68 3.90 -5.58
N ASP A 73 -6.24 5.07 -5.96
CA ASP A 73 -7.67 5.19 -6.29
C ASP A 73 -8.06 4.31 -7.47
N THR A 74 -7.20 4.14 -8.49
CA THR A 74 -7.50 3.26 -9.63
C THR A 74 -7.59 1.80 -9.23
N PHE A 75 -6.70 1.34 -8.34
CA PHE A 75 -6.75 -0.03 -7.84
C PHE A 75 -7.96 -0.26 -6.93
N LEU A 76 -8.29 0.73 -6.09
CA LEU A 76 -9.46 0.69 -5.21
C LEU A 76 -10.76 0.68 -6.02
N ASP A 77 -10.91 1.62 -6.97
CA ASP A 77 -12.12 1.78 -7.78
C ASP A 77 -12.46 0.51 -8.56
N SER A 78 -11.46 -0.14 -9.17
CA SER A 78 -11.68 -1.36 -9.93
C SER A 78 -12.14 -2.56 -9.09
N ARG A 79 -12.11 -2.46 -7.75
CA ARG A 79 -12.44 -3.54 -6.80
C ARG A 79 -13.65 -3.21 -5.95
N THR A 80 -13.80 -1.95 -5.54
CA THR A 80 -14.84 -1.52 -4.59
C THR A 80 -15.85 -0.56 -5.20
N LEU A 81 -15.52 0.08 -6.34
CA LEU A 81 -16.32 1.14 -6.98
C LEU A 81 -16.54 2.38 -6.10
N LEU A 82 -15.68 2.58 -5.09
CA LEU A 82 -15.80 3.66 -4.10
C LEU A 82 -14.78 4.80 -4.28
N ALA A 83 -13.76 4.62 -5.14
CA ALA A 83 -12.62 5.54 -5.30
C ALA A 83 -12.58 6.17 -6.70
N ASP A 84 -13.68 6.78 -7.11
CA ASP A 84 -13.98 7.24 -8.48
C ASP A 84 -13.23 8.52 -8.93
N TYR A 85 -11.98 8.71 -8.50
CA TYR A 85 -11.22 9.91 -8.82
C TYR A 85 -10.86 9.99 -10.32
N PRO A 86 -11.00 11.17 -10.98
CA PRO A 86 -10.80 11.28 -12.43
C PRO A 86 -9.38 10.96 -12.90
N GLN A 87 -8.36 11.34 -12.13
CA GLN A 87 -6.97 11.03 -12.45
C GLN A 87 -6.64 9.61 -12.00
N LYS A 88 -6.20 8.81 -12.96
CA LYS A 88 -5.70 7.47 -12.67
C LYS A 88 -4.50 7.55 -11.72
N THR A 89 -4.41 6.61 -10.80
CA THR A 89 -3.24 6.41 -9.96
C THR A 89 -2.52 5.14 -10.41
N MET A 90 -1.24 5.28 -10.78
CA MET A 90 -0.38 4.19 -11.22
C MET A 90 0.85 4.11 -10.33
N ALA A 91 1.42 2.92 -10.13
CA ALA A 91 2.69 2.71 -9.48
C ALA A 91 3.76 2.23 -10.47
N ILE A 92 5.01 2.60 -10.21
CA ILE A 92 6.20 2.13 -10.92
C ILE A 92 7.35 1.91 -9.92
N SER A 93 8.24 0.96 -10.18
CA SER A 93 9.46 0.83 -9.38
C SER A 93 10.40 2.02 -9.58
N LEU A 94 11.19 2.33 -8.54
CA LEU A 94 12.22 3.36 -8.58
C LEU A 94 13.22 3.09 -9.70
N THR A 95 13.61 1.83 -9.89
CA THR A 95 14.50 1.41 -10.97
C THR A 95 13.94 1.78 -12.34
N ASN A 96 12.67 1.46 -12.62
CA ASN A 96 12.03 1.79 -13.89
C ASN A 96 11.75 3.29 -14.03
N TYR A 97 11.41 3.98 -12.95
CA TYR A 97 11.23 5.43 -12.96
C TYR A 97 12.52 6.17 -13.33
N LEU A 98 13.68 5.76 -12.79
CA LEU A 98 14.96 6.40 -13.08
C LEU A 98 15.36 6.28 -14.56
N LEU A 99 14.92 5.22 -15.25
CA LEU A 99 15.10 5.08 -16.70
C LEU A 99 14.24 6.06 -17.51
N LEU A 100 13.16 6.57 -16.91
CA LEU A 100 12.16 7.42 -17.54
C LEU A 100 12.20 8.88 -17.04
N GLU A 101 12.98 9.22 -16.00
CA GLU A 101 12.92 10.51 -15.30
C GLU A 101 13.04 11.73 -16.24
N GLY A 102 13.85 11.63 -17.31
CA GLY A 102 14.00 12.69 -18.31
C GLY A 102 12.92 12.72 -19.42
N ALA A 103 12.10 11.67 -19.52
CA ALA A 103 11.01 11.55 -20.49
C ALA A 103 9.62 11.78 -19.87
N VAL A 104 9.51 11.64 -18.54
CA VAL A 104 8.27 11.88 -17.80
C VAL A 104 8.09 13.39 -17.58
N GLU A 105 7.00 13.93 -18.12
CA GLU A 105 6.63 15.32 -17.90
C GLU A 105 5.88 15.45 -16.57
N VAL A 106 6.55 16.01 -15.55
CA VAL A 106 5.96 16.35 -14.26
C VAL A 106 5.18 17.66 -14.38
N VAL A 107 3.98 17.69 -13.81
CA VAL A 107 3.05 18.81 -13.89
C VAL A 107 2.71 19.29 -12.48
N ASP A 108 3.12 20.52 -12.14
CA ASP A 108 2.90 21.10 -10.81
C ASP A 108 1.55 21.85 -10.70
N GLU A 109 1.06 22.41 -11.81
CA GLU A 109 -0.20 23.15 -11.87
C GLU A 109 -1.15 22.52 -12.88
N TYR A 110 -2.34 22.16 -12.43
CA TYR A 110 -3.33 21.50 -13.28
C TYR A 110 -4.76 21.70 -12.80
N SER A 111 -5.71 21.44 -13.68
CA SER A 111 -7.13 21.41 -13.34
C SER A 111 -7.47 20.10 -12.62
N PRO A 112 -8.21 20.11 -11.50
CA PRO A 112 -8.57 18.90 -10.73
C PRO A 112 -9.30 17.80 -11.51
N ASN A 113 -9.75 18.06 -12.74
CA ASN A 113 -10.42 17.08 -13.60
C ASN A 113 -9.71 16.89 -14.95
N ASP A 114 -8.43 17.24 -15.06
CA ASP A 114 -7.66 17.03 -16.29
C ASP A 114 -7.40 15.53 -16.51
N PRO A 115 -8.03 14.89 -17.51
CA PRO A 115 -7.87 13.46 -17.76
C PRO A 115 -6.57 13.14 -18.52
N SER A 116 -5.83 14.15 -18.96
CA SER A 116 -4.52 13.99 -19.59
C SER A 116 -3.40 13.78 -18.58
N LEU A 117 -3.72 13.82 -17.29
CA LEU A 117 -2.79 13.62 -16.19
C LEU A 117 -3.10 12.33 -15.43
N MET A 118 -2.07 11.81 -14.77
CA MET A 118 -2.19 10.72 -13.81
C MET A 118 -1.34 10.99 -12.58
N LYS A 119 -1.72 10.42 -11.44
CA LYS A 119 -0.90 10.36 -10.24
C LYS A 119 0.04 9.16 -10.36
N LEU A 120 1.34 9.42 -10.42
CA LEU A 120 2.37 8.38 -10.45
C LEU A 120 2.95 8.22 -9.04
N GLN A 121 2.87 7.02 -8.48
CA GLN A 121 3.58 6.62 -7.28
C GLN A 121 4.87 5.89 -7.65
N VAL A 122 5.97 6.25 -7.00
CA VAL A 122 7.27 5.56 -7.14
C VAL A 122 7.49 4.65 -5.94
N TRP A 123 7.70 3.36 -6.19
CA TRP A 123 7.85 2.31 -5.18
C TRP A 123 9.28 1.72 -5.17
N PRO A 124 9.76 1.11 -4.06
CA PRO A 124 11.12 0.59 -4.00
C PRO A 124 11.32 -0.74 -4.75
N TYR A 125 10.24 -1.42 -5.12
CA TYR A 125 10.21 -2.70 -5.82
C TYR A 125 9.20 -2.66 -6.98
N GLU A 126 9.18 -3.72 -7.80
CA GLU A 126 8.29 -3.81 -8.96
C GLU A 126 6.84 -4.09 -8.53
N PRO A 127 5.91 -3.15 -8.74
CA PRO A 127 4.52 -3.33 -8.32
C PRO A 127 3.85 -4.51 -9.05
N GLY A 128 4.24 -4.76 -10.30
CA GLY A 128 3.69 -5.83 -11.13
C GLY A 128 4.05 -7.25 -10.66
N ASP A 129 5.02 -7.40 -9.76
CA ASP A 129 5.43 -8.69 -9.20
C ASP A 129 4.61 -9.09 -7.97
N LEU A 130 3.78 -8.19 -7.43
CA LEU A 130 2.96 -8.46 -6.26
C LEU A 130 1.77 -9.36 -6.61
N ASN A 131 1.49 -10.33 -5.74
CA ASN A 131 0.20 -11.03 -5.78
C ASN A 131 -0.92 -10.11 -5.26
N GLU A 132 -2.17 -10.55 -5.44
CA GLU A 132 -3.35 -9.77 -5.10
C GLU A 132 -3.36 -9.26 -3.65
N PHE A 133 -3.08 -10.13 -2.68
CA PHE A 133 -3.00 -9.77 -1.27
C PHE A 133 -1.91 -8.73 -0.99
N ALA A 134 -0.68 -8.99 -1.47
CA ALA A 134 0.44 -8.08 -1.27
C ALA A 134 0.20 -6.71 -1.91
N MET A 135 -0.45 -6.69 -3.08
CA MET A 135 -0.83 -5.47 -3.76
C MET A 135 -1.90 -4.70 -2.98
N ALA A 136 -2.91 -5.38 -2.44
CA ALA A 136 -3.94 -4.76 -1.61
C ALA A 136 -3.33 -4.10 -0.36
N VAL A 137 -2.44 -4.81 0.34
CA VAL A 137 -1.68 -4.27 1.48
C VAL A 137 -0.82 -3.07 1.06
N ALA A 138 -0.07 -3.19 -0.04
CA ALA A 138 0.76 -2.11 -0.56
C ALA A 138 -0.06 -0.84 -0.86
N VAL A 139 -1.19 -0.99 -1.55
CA VAL A 139 -2.09 0.11 -1.89
C VAL A 139 -2.67 0.76 -0.62
N ALA A 140 -3.19 -0.02 0.31
CA ALA A 140 -3.76 0.50 1.55
C ALA A 140 -2.72 1.28 2.38
N LEU A 141 -1.50 0.77 2.46
CA LEU A 141 -0.38 1.41 3.17
C LEU A 141 0.26 2.56 2.40
N SER A 142 -0.07 2.74 1.12
CA SER A 142 0.41 3.88 0.32
C SER A 142 -0.24 5.20 0.74
N TYR A 143 -1.41 5.17 1.38
CA TYR A 143 -2.07 6.36 1.91
C TYR A 143 -1.47 6.79 3.25
N THR A 144 -1.27 8.10 3.38
CA THR A 144 -0.94 8.73 4.66
C THR A 144 -2.18 8.87 5.54
N PRO A 145 -2.03 8.95 6.87
CA PRO A 145 -3.15 9.25 7.76
C PRO A 145 -3.90 10.52 7.36
N ALA A 146 -3.19 11.58 6.97
CA ALA A 146 -3.82 12.83 6.53
C ALA A 146 -4.71 12.68 5.28
N GLU A 147 -4.33 11.81 4.34
CA GLU A 147 -5.17 11.50 3.17
C GLU A 147 -6.44 10.73 3.57
N LEU A 148 -6.32 9.78 4.50
CA LEU A 148 -7.44 8.94 4.99
C LEU A 148 -8.41 9.74 5.85
N MET A 149 -7.92 10.66 6.67
CA MET A 149 -8.74 11.60 7.43
C MET A 149 -9.48 12.59 6.53
N ALA A 150 -8.91 12.94 5.36
CA ALA A 150 -9.49 13.93 4.45
C ALA A 150 -10.59 13.34 3.55
N GLU A 151 -10.57 12.05 3.24
CA GLU A 151 -11.51 11.40 2.32
C GLU A 151 -11.98 10.06 2.90
N SER A 152 -13.15 10.09 3.56
CA SER A 152 -13.73 8.91 4.21
C SER A 152 -14.09 7.79 3.24
N ARG A 153 -14.32 8.09 1.95
CA ARG A 153 -14.58 7.05 0.94
C ARG A 153 -13.36 6.19 0.67
N ILE A 154 -12.15 6.74 0.77
CA ILE A 154 -10.92 5.95 0.63
C ILE A 154 -10.80 4.98 1.80
N SER A 155 -11.10 5.41 3.03
CA SER A 155 -11.10 4.52 4.19
C SER A 155 -12.11 3.38 4.03
N ALA A 156 -13.34 3.68 3.58
CA ALA A 156 -14.34 2.65 3.30
C ALA A 156 -13.94 1.71 2.16
N ALA A 157 -13.29 2.23 1.10
CA ALA A 157 -12.77 1.42 0.02
C ALA A 157 -11.63 0.49 0.48
N ILE A 158 -10.78 0.95 1.39
CA ILE A 158 -9.73 0.09 1.96
C ILE A 158 -10.36 -0.98 2.84
N ASP A 159 -11.33 -0.64 3.70
CA ASP A 159 -12.05 -1.60 4.53
C ASP A 159 -12.65 -2.74 3.71
N ASP A 160 -13.42 -2.39 2.67
CA ASP A 160 -14.05 -3.35 1.76
C ASP A 160 -12.99 -4.23 1.06
N LEU A 161 -11.92 -3.61 0.54
CA LEU A 161 -10.81 -4.31 -0.11
C LEU A 161 -10.17 -5.35 0.81
N VAL A 162 -9.87 -5.02 2.08
CA VAL A 162 -9.07 -5.90 2.94
C VAL A 162 -9.91 -6.91 3.75
N SER A 163 -11.23 -6.73 3.76
CA SER A 163 -12.19 -7.53 4.53
C SER A 163 -12.15 -9.03 4.20
N GLU A 164 -11.91 -9.39 2.94
CA GLU A 164 -11.84 -10.79 2.51
C GLU A 164 -10.67 -11.57 3.15
N TRP A 165 -9.62 -10.86 3.56
CA TRP A 165 -8.48 -11.43 4.28
C TRP A 165 -8.62 -11.31 5.80
N GLY A 166 -9.77 -10.88 6.31
CA GLY A 166 -10.04 -10.76 7.74
C GLY A 166 -9.31 -9.58 8.39
N TYR A 167 -9.03 -8.53 7.62
CA TYR A 167 -8.62 -7.24 8.16
C TYR A 167 -9.79 -6.27 8.12
N TYR A 168 -9.68 -5.17 8.85
CA TYR A 168 -10.62 -4.04 8.77
C TYR A 168 -9.86 -2.74 9.00
N THR A 169 -10.51 -1.61 8.72
CA THR A 169 -10.00 -0.29 9.10
C THR A 169 -10.97 0.39 10.06
N ASP A 170 -10.57 0.55 11.32
CA ASP A 170 -11.22 1.51 12.21
C ASP A 170 -10.62 2.91 11.96
N GLU A 171 -11.33 3.97 12.37
CA GLU A 171 -10.95 5.38 12.17
C GLU A 171 -9.41 5.62 12.16
N PHE A 172 -8.87 6.05 11.01
CA PHE A 172 -7.43 6.34 10.81
C PHE A 172 -6.94 7.63 11.48
#